data_AF-A0A4U8W0K2-F1
#
_entry.id   AF-A0A4U8W0K2-F1
#
_cell.length_a   1.000
_cell.length_b   1.000
_cell.length_c   1.000
_cell.angle_alpha   90.00
_cell.angle_beta   90.00
_cell.angle_gamma   90.00
#
_symmetry.space_group_name_H-M   'P 1'
#
loop_
_entity.id
_entity.type
_entity.pdbx_description
1 polymer ?
#
loop_
_entity_poly.entity_id
_entity_poly.type
_entity_poly.pdbx_seq_one_letter_code
_entity_poly.pdbx_strand_id
1 'polypeptide(L)'
;MTTGTTMTETHTSVPPADFDDSHVRENLRWGHLFWPGSTALTEAQIDDRVTRYRKSLERYRASGMKGDYLPDDLEVDSAWHAHQCDPVGYAEFCTRYFGGILAHTVTLCVCKLVELDQK
;
A
#
# COMPACT_ATOMS: atom_id res chain seq x y z
N MET A 1 17.67 29.49 -39.90
CA MET A 1 17.32 29.76 -38.49
C MET A 1 16.42 28.64 -38.05
N THR A 2 16.95 27.67 -37.30
CA THR A 2 16.24 26.46 -36.90
C THR A 2 15.64 26.71 -35.52
N THR A 3 14.33 26.96 -35.46
CA THR A 3 13.60 27.10 -34.20
C THR A 3 13.45 25.74 -33.56
N GLY A 4 14.21 25.49 -32.49
CA GLY A 4 14.00 24.36 -31.60
C GLY A 4 12.76 24.59 -30.74
N THR A 5 11.74 23.77 -30.93
CA THR A 5 10.59 23.67 -30.03
C THR A 5 11.04 22.96 -28.76
N THR A 6 11.25 23.71 -27.68
CA THR A 6 11.48 23.14 -26.36
C THR A 6 10.16 22.56 -25.85
N MET A 7 10.07 21.23 -25.78
CA MET A 7 8.97 20.57 -25.07
C MET A 7 9.17 20.78 -23.56
N THR A 8 8.28 21.55 -22.95
CA THR A 8 8.16 21.66 -21.50
C THR A 8 7.46 20.41 -20.98
N GLU A 9 8.23 19.43 -20.51
CA GLU A 9 7.69 18.33 -19.70
C GLU A 9 7.16 18.92 -18.38
N THR A 10 5.84 19.05 -18.27
CA THR A 10 5.17 19.29 -16.99
C THR A 10 5.37 18.05 -16.12
N HIS A 11 6.42 18.06 -15.30
CA HIS A 11 6.63 17.10 -14.23
C HIS A 11 5.59 17.38 -13.14
N THR A 12 4.36 16.88 -13.30
CA THR A 12 3.32 17.00 -12.27
C THR A 12 3.75 16.14 -11.09
N SER A 13 4.23 16.76 -10.01
CA SER A 13 4.60 16.04 -8.79
C SER A 13 3.35 15.41 -8.19
N VAL A 14 3.36 14.08 -8.04
CA VAL A 14 2.29 13.35 -7.39
C VAL A 14 2.24 13.76 -5.91
N PRO A 15 1.07 14.12 -5.36
CA PRO A 15 0.97 14.51 -3.96
C PRO A 15 1.36 13.34 -3.05
N PRO A 16 1.95 13.59 -1.87
CA PRO A 16 2.37 12.53 -0.96
C PRO A 16 1.17 11.75 -0.40
N ALA A 17 1.37 10.46 -0.09
CA ALA A 17 0.36 9.64 0.57
C ALA A 17 0.26 9.99 2.08
N ASP A 18 -0.46 11.06 2.39
CA ASP A 18 -0.53 11.73 3.70
C ASP A 18 -1.69 11.24 4.59
N PHE A 19 -1.77 9.94 4.85
CA PHE A 19 -2.65 9.37 5.88
C PHE A 19 -1.97 9.34 7.26
N ASP A 20 -2.79 9.38 8.31
CA ASP A 20 -2.33 9.12 9.68
C ASP A 20 -1.88 7.66 9.78
N ASP A 21 -0.58 7.46 9.98
CA ASP A 21 0.03 6.14 10.10
C ASP A 21 0.05 5.62 11.55
N SER A 22 -0.51 6.35 12.52
CA SER A 22 -0.57 5.92 13.92
C SER A 22 -1.24 4.55 14.08
N HIS A 23 -2.43 4.39 13.48
CA HIS A 23 -3.17 3.13 13.48
C HIS A 23 -2.44 2.04 12.68
N VAL A 24 -1.83 2.38 11.54
CA VAL A 24 -1.06 1.42 10.73
C VAL A 24 0.09 0.84 11.55
N ARG A 25 0.84 1.69 12.25
CA ARG A 25 1.97 1.30 13.09
C ARG A 25 1.52 0.44 14.26
N GLU A 26 0.45 0.85 14.95
CA GLU A 26 -0.09 0.08 16.06
C GLU A 26 -0.56 -1.31 15.61
N ASN A 27 -1.25 -1.39 14.47
CA ASN A 27 -1.69 -2.65 13.88
C ASN A 27 -0.49 -3.53 13.47
N LEU A 28 0.60 -2.96 12.97
CA LEU A 28 1.83 -3.69 12.66
C LEU A 28 2.53 -4.22 13.92
N ARG A 29 2.53 -3.47 15.03
CA ARG A 29 3.10 -3.93 16.32
C ARG A 29 2.39 -5.19 16.81
N TRP A 30 1.06 -5.17 16.80
CA TRP A 30 0.25 -6.25 17.36
C TRP A 30 -0.14 -7.34 16.35
N GLY A 31 0.11 -7.13 15.06
CA GLY A 31 -0.27 -8.04 13.99
C GLY A 31 0.23 -9.48 14.19
N HIS A 32 1.41 -9.63 14.80
CA HIS A 32 2.00 -10.94 15.08
C HIS A 32 1.16 -11.82 16.02
N LEU A 33 0.29 -11.23 16.84
CA LEU A 33 -0.59 -11.97 17.76
C LEU A 33 -1.69 -12.75 17.03
N PHE A 34 -2.05 -12.34 15.82
CA PHE A 34 -3.12 -12.96 15.04
C PHE A 34 -2.62 -14.05 14.09
N TRP A 35 -1.31 -14.17 13.89
CA TRP A 35 -0.73 -15.13 12.94
C TRP A 35 0.22 -16.12 13.63
N PRO A 36 -0.21 -17.38 13.84
CA PRO A 36 0.64 -18.41 14.44
C PRO A 36 1.97 -18.57 13.68
N GLY A 37 3.08 -18.55 14.42
CA GLY A 37 4.43 -18.67 13.86
C GLY A 37 5.03 -17.35 13.33
N SER A 38 4.33 -16.22 13.46
CA SER A 38 4.93 -14.90 13.20
C SER A 38 5.64 -14.34 14.45
N THR A 39 6.59 -13.44 14.22
CA THR A 39 7.34 -12.73 15.27
C THR A 39 6.98 -11.25 15.29
N ALA A 40 7.03 -10.64 16.46
CA ALA A 40 6.88 -9.20 16.60
C ALA A 40 7.91 -8.46 15.74
N LEU A 41 7.45 -7.39 15.07
CA LEU A 41 8.31 -6.51 14.30
C LEU A 41 9.05 -5.55 15.24
N THR A 42 10.28 -5.21 14.90
CA THR A 42 11.00 -4.09 15.51
C THR A 42 10.47 -2.76 15.00
N GLU A 43 10.62 -1.67 15.76
CA GLU A 43 10.21 -0.32 15.31
C GLU A 43 10.86 0.08 13.98
N ALA A 44 12.13 -0.29 13.76
CA ALA A 44 12.82 -0.04 12.49
C ALA A 44 12.17 -0.77 11.30
N GLN A 45 11.69 -2.01 11.50
CA GLN A 45 10.95 -2.75 10.47
C GLN A 45 9.58 -2.14 10.21
N ILE A 46 8.91 -1.63 11.25
CA ILE A 46 7.63 -0.92 11.12
C ILE A 46 7.82 0.38 10.34
N ASP A 47 8.85 1.17 10.65
CA ASP A 47 9.21 2.39 9.93
C ASP A 47 9.48 2.13 8.45
N ASP A 48 10.28 1.10 8.14
CA ASP A 48 10.59 0.73 6.76
C ASP A 48 9.33 0.34 5.98
N ARG A 49 8.48 -0.50 6.58
CA ARG A 49 7.20 -0.94 6.00
C ARG A 49 6.27 0.22 5.67
N VAL A 50 6.03 1.11 6.62
CA VAL A 50 5.17 2.29 6.42
C VAL A 50 5.74 3.21 5.35
N THR A 51 7.06 3.43 5.37
CA THR A 51 7.75 4.26 4.37
C THR A 51 7.62 3.68 2.96
N ARG A 52 7.83 2.38 2.81
CA ARG A 52 7.71 1.69 1.51
C ARG A 52 6.28 1.65 1.01
N TYR A 53 5.32 1.44 1.92
CA TYR A 53 3.90 1.48 1.58
C TYR A 53 3.45 2.84 1.06
N ARG A 54 3.80 3.95 1.73
CA ARG A 54 3.52 5.31 1.22
C ARG A 54 4.07 5.52 -0.19
N LYS A 55 5.34 5.17 -0.42
CA LYS A 55 5.95 5.27 -1.75
C LYS A 55 5.27 4.38 -2.79
N SER A 56 4.78 3.21 -2.40
CA SER A 56 4.06 2.30 -3.29
C SER A 56 2.72 2.89 -3.72
N LEU A 57 1.97 3.50 -2.80
CA LEU A 57 0.72 4.22 -3.10
C LEU A 57 0.95 5.43 -4.02
N GLU A 58 2.02 6.19 -3.78
CA GLU A 58 2.42 7.32 -4.63
C GLU A 58 2.76 6.85 -6.05
N ARG A 59 3.55 5.77 -6.20
CA ARG A 59 3.83 5.16 -7.50
C ARG A 59 2.56 4.68 -8.20
N TYR A 60 1.66 4.03 -7.46
CA TYR A 60 0.39 3.58 -8.00
C TYR A 60 -0.43 4.76 -8.53
N ARG A 61 -0.56 5.84 -7.76
CA ARG A 61 -1.23 7.07 -8.21
C ARG A 61 -0.54 7.68 -9.43
N ALA A 62 0.78 7.74 -9.43
CA ALA A 62 1.59 8.27 -10.52
C ALA A 62 1.35 7.53 -11.84
N SER A 63 1.15 6.21 -11.77
CA SER A 63 0.96 5.36 -12.94
C SER A 63 -0.32 5.66 -13.71
N GLY A 64 -1.31 6.31 -13.08
CA GLY A 64 -2.63 6.52 -13.66
C GLY A 64 -3.43 5.23 -13.91
N MET A 65 -2.96 4.08 -13.41
CA MET A 65 -3.68 2.81 -13.49
C MET A 65 -5.03 2.91 -12.78
N LYS A 66 -6.05 2.27 -13.38
CA LYS A 66 -7.42 2.17 -12.83
C LYS A 66 -7.77 0.74 -12.38
N GLY A 67 -6.75 -0.10 -12.20
CA GLY A 67 -6.91 -1.52 -11.87
C GLY A 67 -6.88 -1.79 -10.36
N ASP A 68 -6.63 -3.05 -10.01
CA ASP A 68 -6.39 -3.44 -8.62
C ASP A 68 -4.98 -2.99 -8.21
N TYR A 69 -4.87 -2.39 -7.01
CA TYR A 69 -3.57 -2.11 -6.41
C TYR A 69 -2.94 -3.43 -5.97
N LEU A 70 -1.71 -3.67 -6.39
CA LEU A 70 -0.92 -4.83 -6.01
C LEU A 70 0.34 -4.34 -5.29
N PRO A 71 0.57 -4.79 -4.04
CA PRO A 71 1.77 -4.43 -3.29
C PRO A 71 3.01 -5.07 -3.93
N ASP A 72 4.14 -4.38 -3.83
CA ASP A 72 5.39 -4.81 -4.46
C ASP A 72 5.98 -6.09 -3.81
N ASP A 73 5.69 -6.29 -2.51
CA ASP A 73 6.20 -7.39 -1.69
C ASP A 73 5.36 -7.59 -0.42
N LEU A 74 5.69 -8.64 0.35
CA LEU A 74 4.99 -9.01 1.59
C LEU A 74 5.05 -7.94 2.69
N GLU A 75 6.05 -7.08 2.69
CA GLU A 75 6.22 -6.07 3.73
C GLU A 75 5.31 -4.89 3.46
N VAL A 76 5.24 -4.45 2.20
CA VAL A 76 4.26 -3.47 1.72
C VAL A 76 2.83 -4.00 1.88
N ASP A 77 2.60 -5.27 1.52
CA ASP A 77 1.31 -5.95 1.70
C ASP A 77 0.86 -5.94 3.17
N SER A 78 1.77 -6.27 4.09
CA SER A 78 1.46 -6.23 5.53
C SER A 78 1.08 -4.84 6.04
N ALA A 79 1.72 -3.78 5.54
CA ALA A 79 1.38 -2.40 5.90
C ALA A 79 0.05 -1.96 5.29
N TRP A 80 -0.24 -2.41 4.06
CA TRP A 80 -1.53 -2.15 3.42
C TRP A 80 -2.66 -2.82 4.20
N HIS A 81 -2.51 -4.09 4.57
CA HIS A 81 -3.45 -4.80 5.44
C HIS A 81 -3.63 -4.10 6.80
N ALA A 82 -2.55 -3.66 7.43
CA ALA A 82 -2.59 -2.93 8.69
C ALA A 82 -3.37 -1.60 8.58
N HIS A 83 -3.32 -0.92 7.42
CA HIS A 83 -4.11 0.27 7.16
C HIS A 83 -5.60 -0.04 7.00
N GLN A 84 -5.95 -1.17 6.38
CA GLN A 84 -7.34 -1.61 6.23
C GLN A 84 -8.02 -1.98 7.56
N CYS A 85 -7.24 -2.27 8.61
CA CYS A 85 -7.77 -2.49 9.96
C CYS A 85 -8.29 -1.20 10.63
N ASP A 86 -8.03 -0.01 10.06
CA ASP A 86 -8.77 1.22 10.32
C ASP A 86 -9.70 1.52 9.13
N PRO A 87 -10.89 0.87 9.06
CA PRO A 87 -11.73 0.94 7.86
C PRO A 87 -12.25 2.34 7.55
N VAL A 88 -12.41 3.20 8.57
CA VAL A 88 -12.90 4.58 8.39
C VAL A 88 -11.77 5.44 7.83
N GLY A 89 -10.62 5.48 8.51
CA GLY A 89 -9.46 6.26 8.05
C GLY A 89 -8.97 5.81 6.66
N TYR A 90 -8.99 4.50 6.41
CA TYR A 90 -8.65 3.93 5.11
C TYR A 90 -9.60 4.39 4.01
N ALA A 91 -10.92 4.31 4.23
CA ALA A 91 -11.91 4.71 3.24
C ALA A 91 -11.85 6.23 2.94
N GLU A 92 -11.66 7.05 3.98
CA GLU A 92 -11.49 8.51 3.83
C GLU A 92 -10.23 8.86 3.04
N PHE A 93 -9.09 8.24 3.39
CA PHE A 93 -7.85 8.40 2.65
C PHE A 93 -8.00 7.98 1.19
N CYS A 94 -8.50 6.77 0.93
CA CYS A 94 -8.61 6.27 -0.44
C CYS A 94 -9.57 7.10 -1.29
N THR A 95 -10.71 7.51 -0.73
CA THR A 95 -11.66 8.38 -1.44
C THR A 95 -11.03 9.73 -1.78
N ARG A 96 -10.31 10.34 -0.83
CA ARG A 96 -9.61 11.62 -1.04
C ARG A 96 -8.45 11.52 -2.02
N TYR A 97 -7.67 10.44 -1.95
CA TYR A 97 -6.39 10.31 -2.64
C TYR A 97 -6.50 9.61 -4.01
N PHE A 98 -7.40 8.63 -4.15
CA PHE A 98 -7.62 7.87 -5.39
C PHE A 98 -8.99 8.11 -6.03
N GLY A 99 -9.93 8.78 -5.34
CA GLY A 99 -11.30 8.95 -5.82
C GLY A 99 -12.20 7.72 -5.59
N GLY A 100 -11.73 6.74 -4.83
CA GLY A 100 -12.45 5.51 -4.50
C GLY A 100 -11.61 4.58 -3.63
N ILE A 101 -12.24 3.55 -3.05
CA ILE A 101 -11.56 2.57 -2.20
C ILE A 101 -10.72 1.63 -3.07
N LEU A 102 -9.45 1.44 -2.71
CA LEU A 102 -8.64 0.38 -3.29
C LEU A 102 -9.05 -0.95 -2.67
N ALA A 103 -9.75 -1.78 -3.43
CA ALA A 103 -10.19 -3.08 -2.95
C ALA A 103 -8.99 -4.03 -2.85
N HIS A 104 -8.91 -4.75 -1.73
CA HIS A 104 -8.02 -5.89 -1.63
C HIS A 104 -8.75 -7.12 -2.20
N THR A 105 -8.62 -7.33 -3.51
CA THR A 105 -9.15 -8.53 -4.16
C THR A 105 -8.23 -9.70 -3.83
N VAL A 106 -8.69 -10.55 -2.90
CA VAL A 106 -7.94 -11.72 -2.41
C VAL A 106 -7.84 -12.77 -3.52
N THR A 107 -6.89 -12.61 -4.44
CA THR A 107 -6.53 -13.68 -5.38
C THR A 107 -5.34 -14.49 -4.84
N LEU A 108 -4.44 -13.85 -4.07
CA LEU A 108 -3.23 -14.48 -3.55
C LEU A 108 -3.47 -15.44 -2.35
N CYS A 109 -4.40 -15.15 -1.43
CA CYS A 109 -4.70 -16.11 -0.36
C CYS A 109 -5.46 -17.33 -0.87
N VAL A 110 -6.23 -17.23 -1.96
CA VAL A 110 -6.90 -18.38 -2.57
C VAL A 110 -5.90 -19.30 -3.24
N CYS A 111 -4.92 -18.77 -3.98
CA CYS A 111 -3.91 -19.60 -4.64
C CYS A 111 -3.08 -20.43 -3.63
N LYS A 112 -2.64 -19.82 -2.51
CA LYS A 112 -1.91 -20.57 -1.46
C LYS A 112 -2.80 -21.52 -0.65
N LEU A 113 -4.06 -21.20 -0.40
CA LEU A 113 -4.99 -22.12 0.28
C LEU A 113 -5.35 -23.32 -0.60
N VAL A 114 -5.55 -23.13 -1.90
CA VAL A 114 -5.79 -24.23 -2.86
C VAL A 114 -4.57 -25.14 -2.99
N GLU A 115 -3.35 -24.58 -2.96
CA GLU A 115 -2.12 -25.38 -2.96
C GLU A 115 -1.88 -26.16 -1.64
N LEU A 116 -2.42 -25.69 -0.53
CA LEU A 116 -2.34 -26.35 0.79
C LEU A 116 -3.44 -27.40 0.99
N ASP A 117 -4.61 -27.24 0.37
CA ASP A 117 -5.73 -28.21 0.41
C ASP A 117 -5.52 -29.42 -0.53
N GLN A 118 -4.48 -29.38 -1.37
CA GLN A 118 -4.10 -30.45 -2.31
C GLN A 118 -2.93 -31.33 -1.83
N LYS A 119 -2.53 -31.23 -0.56
CA LYS A 119 -1.52 -32.10 0.08
C LYS A 119 -2.12 -32.84 1.26
#